data_AF-A0A7I7RPY2-F1
#
_entry.id   AF-A0A7I7RPY2-F1
#
_cell.length_a   1.000
_cell.length_b   1.000
_cell.length_c   1.000
_cell.angle_alpha   90.00
_cell.angle_beta   90.00
_cell.angle_gamma   90.00
#
_symmetry.space_group_name_H-M   'P 1'
#
loop_
_entity.id
_entity.type
_entity.pdbx_description
1 polymer ?
#
loop_
_entity_poly.entity_id
_entity_poly.type
_entity_poly.pdbx_seq_one_letter_code
_entity_poly.pdbx_strand_id
1 'polypeptide(L)'
;MIAEINLGGTAIGTGLNAHHRYAEAACEELRTITELPLVTASNLVEATQDVGAFVQLSGALKRTAVKLSKICNDLRLLSSGPRAGFGEINLPPVQAGSSIMPGKVNPVIPEMVN
;
A
#
# COMPACT_ATOMS: atom_id res chain seq x y z
N MET A 1 11.85 9.05 -4.95
CA MET A 1 11.50 8.78 -3.54
C MET A 1 11.70 7.32 -3.19
N ILE A 2 10.84 6.37 -3.59
CA ILE A 2 11.12 4.94 -3.25
C ILE A 2 12.19 4.31 -4.15
N ALA A 3 12.41 4.87 -5.34
CA ALA A 3 13.44 4.40 -6.26
C ALA A 3 14.86 4.87 -5.90
N GLU A 4 15.01 5.72 -4.88
CA GLU A 4 16.33 6.19 -4.44
C GLU A 4 16.94 5.16 -3.48
N ILE A 5 18.16 4.72 -3.76
CA ILE A 5 18.85 3.68 -3.01
C ILE A 5 20.19 4.20 -2.47
N ASN A 6 20.58 3.74 -1.29
CA ASN A 6 21.83 4.11 -0.63
C ASN A 6 22.99 3.13 -0.89
N LEU A 7 22.86 2.26 -1.88
CA LEU A 7 23.87 1.26 -2.19
C LEU A 7 25.20 1.92 -2.58
N GLY A 8 26.28 1.48 -1.94
CA GLY A 8 27.58 2.13 -2.01
C GLY A 8 27.87 3.09 -0.86
N GLY A 9 26.90 3.42 -0.02
CA GLY A 9 27.12 4.18 1.23
C GLY A 9 27.83 3.39 2.34
N THR A 10 27.84 2.06 2.23
CA THR A 10 28.41 1.11 3.20
C THR A 10 27.82 1.26 4.61
N ALA A 11 28.65 1.41 5.65
CA ALA A 11 28.19 1.32 7.04
C ALA A 11 27.36 2.54 7.48
N ILE A 12 27.77 3.75 7.06
CA ILE A 12 27.21 5.02 7.53
C ILE A 12 27.04 6.07 6.42
N GLY A 13 27.06 5.63 5.16
CA GLY A 13 26.89 6.49 4.00
C GLY A 13 28.17 7.17 3.47
N THR A 14 29.34 6.93 4.08
CA THR A 14 30.61 7.52 3.64
C THR A 14 31.23 6.82 2.43
N GLY A 15 30.76 5.61 2.11
CA GLY A 15 31.35 4.78 1.07
C GLY A 15 32.70 4.17 1.45
N LEU A 16 33.07 4.20 2.74
CA LEU A 16 34.31 3.57 3.21
C LEU A 16 34.34 2.09 2.82
N ASN A 17 35.47 1.64 2.26
CA ASN A 17 35.70 0.30 1.70
C ASN A 17 34.90 -0.05 0.43
N ALA A 18 34.12 0.87 -0.14
CA ALA A 18 33.56 0.68 -1.48
C ALA A 18 34.52 1.19 -2.56
N HIS A 19 34.61 0.45 -3.67
CA HIS A 19 35.31 0.93 -4.85
C HIS A 19 34.56 2.13 -5.46
N HIS A 20 35.26 3.14 -5.98
CA HIS A 20 34.63 4.37 -6.47
C HIS A 20 33.59 4.17 -7.59
N ARG A 21 33.69 3.06 -8.34
CA ARG A 21 32.72 2.66 -9.39
C ARG A 21 31.57 1.77 -8.90
N TYR A 22 31.61 1.32 -7.65
CA TYR A 22 30.71 0.29 -7.16
C TYR A 22 29.25 0.74 -7.15
N ALA A 23 28.95 1.94 -6.62
CA ALA A 23 27.59 2.41 -6.47
C ALA A 23 26.84 2.51 -7.82
N GLU A 24 27.50 3.09 -8.82
CA GLU A 24 26.94 3.25 -10.17
C GLU A 24 26.77 1.90 -10.86
N ALA A 25 27.80 1.05 -10.86
CA ALA A 25 27.72 -0.28 -11.46
C ALA A 25 26.64 -1.14 -10.81
N ALA A 26 26.56 -1.14 -9.48
CA ALA A 26 25.57 -1.92 -8.76
C ALA A 26 24.14 -1.39 -8.98
N CYS A 27 23.96 -0.06 -9.07
CA CYS A 27 22.66 0.52 -9.42
C CYS A 27 22.22 0.11 -10.83
N GLU A 28 23.13 0.10 -11.80
CA GLU A 28 22.84 -0.30 -13.18
C GLU A 28 22.47 -1.79 -13.30
N GLU A 29 23.21 -2.66 -12.61
CA GLU A 29 22.87 -4.08 -12.53
C GLU A 29 21.51 -4.29 -11.86
N LEU A 30 21.21 -3.54 -10.78
CA LEU A 30 19.90 -3.61 -10.13
C LEU A 30 18.77 -3.13 -11.03
N ARG A 31 18.96 -2.06 -11.81
CA ARG A 31 17.97 -1.63 -12.82
C ARG A 31 17.73 -2.73 -13.85
N THR A 32 18.79 -3.38 -14.32
CA THR A 32 18.71 -4.46 -15.31
C THR A 32 17.92 -5.65 -14.77
N ILE A 33 18.18 -6.05 -13.51
CA ILE A 33 17.51 -7.20 -12.89
C ILE A 33 16.05 -6.90 -12.53
N THR A 34 15.79 -5.71 -12.00
CA THR A 34 14.48 -5.37 -11.42
C THR A 34 13.54 -4.68 -12.40
N GLU A 35 14.08 -4.14 -13.50
CA GLU A 35 13.37 -3.26 -14.44
C GLU A 35 12.78 -1.99 -13.77
N LEU A 36 13.27 -1.65 -12.57
CA LEU A 36 12.84 -0.47 -11.84
C LEU A 36 13.76 0.72 -12.14
N PRO A 37 13.22 1.97 -12.15
CA PRO A 37 14.00 3.18 -12.42
C PRO A 37 14.79 3.63 -11.18
N LEU A 38 15.63 2.74 -10.64
CA LEU A 38 16.39 2.99 -9.42
C LEU A 38 17.43 4.10 -9.63
N VAL A 39 17.76 4.87 -8.61
CA VAL A 39 18.81 5.89 -8.65
C VAL A 39 19.61 5.87 -7.37
N THR A 40 20.93 6.04 -7.46
CA THR A 40 21.77 6.22 -6.27
C THR A 40 21.44 7.54 -5.60
N ALA A 41 21.33 7.54 -4.28
CA ALA A 41 21.01 8.73 -3.51
C ALA A 41 22.07 9.82 -3.68
N SER A 42 21.60 11.07 -3.75
CA SER A 42 22.50 12.23 -3.90
C SER A 42 23.35 12.49 -2.65
N ASN A 43 22.85 12.07 -1.49
CA ASN A 43 23.56 12.12 -0.21
C ASN A 43 23.45 10.77 0.50
N LEU A 44 24.50 9.97 0.41
CA LEU A 44 24.52 8.62 0.99
C LEU A 44 24.54 8.61 2.52
N VAL A 45 25.06 9.66 3.17
CA VAL A 45 25.05 9.80 4.64
C VAL A 45 23.63 10.01 5.15
N GLU A 46 22.88 10.89 4.49
CA GLU A 46 21.47 11.13 4.80
C GLU A 46 20.62 9.89 4.47
N ALA A 47 20.77 9.32 3.27
CA ALA A 47 19.99 8.17 2.83
C ALA A 47 20.27 6.87 3.60
N THR A 48 21.35 6.81 4.38
CA THR A 48 21.62 5.68 5.29
C THR A 48 20.76 5.74 6.56
N GLN A 49 20.27 6.92 6.92
CA GLN A 49 19.47 7.16 8.14
C GLN A 49 18.02 7.54 7.84
N ASP A 50 17.73 7.98 6.61
CA ASP A 50 16.40 8.44 6.24
C ASP A 50 15.38 7.29 6.13
N VAL A 51 14.24 7.50 6.76
CA VAL A 51 13.04 6.63 6.68
C VAL A 51 11.83 7.41 6.18
N GLY A 52 12.00 8.66 5.75
CA GLY A 52 10.96 9.58 5.31
C GLY A 52 10.15 9.03 4.14
N ALA A 53 10.81 8.39 3.16
CA ALA A 53 10.13 7.76 2.03
C ALA A 53 9.10 6.69 2.46
N PHE A 54 9.41 5.89 3.49
CA PHE A 54 8.48 4.88 4.03
C PHE A 54 7.31 5.53 4.77
N VAL A 55 7.58 6.57 5.56
CA VAL A 55 6.53 7.33 6.26
C VAL A 55 5.57 7.96 5.25
N GLN A 56 6.08 8.55 4.18
CA GLN A 56 5.26 9.14 3.13
C GLN A 56 4.44 8.10 2.37
N LEU A 57 5.04 6.96 2.01
CA LEU A 57 4.31 5.85 1.40
C LEU A 57 3.17 5.37 2.30
N SER A 58 3.45 5.15 3.58
CA SER A 58 2.43 4.78 4.57
C SER A 58 1.32 5.83 4.67
N GLY A 59 1.66 7.11 4.63
CA GLY A 59 0.69 8.21 4.58
C GLY A 59 -0.21 8.16 3.34
N ALA A 60 0.36 7.88 2.16
CA ALA A 60 -0.42 7.72 0.93
C ALA A 60 -1.35 6.49 1.00
N LEU A 61 -0.86 5.36 1.51
CA LEU A 61 -1.67 4.16 1.72
C LEU A 61 -2.81 4.39 2.70
N LYS A 62 -2.54 5.04 3.84
CA LYS A 62 -3.56 5.42 4.83
C LYS A 62 -4.65 6.28 4.22
N ARG A 63 -4.28 7.26 3.37
CA ARG A 63 -5.27 8.10 2.67
C ARG A 63 -6.18 7.25 1.77
N THR A 64 -5.61 6.31 1.04
CA THR A 64 -6.39 5.38 0.19
C THR A 64 -7.29 4.49 1.04
N ALA A 65 -6.80 3.94 2.16
CA ALA A 65 -7.57 3.12 3.08
C ALA A 65 -8.78 3.87 3.66
N VAL A 66 -8.61 5.13 4.08
CA VAL A 66 -9.73 5.97 4.57
C VAL A 66 -10.81 6.15 3.50
N LYS A 67 -10.41 6.37 2.24
CA LYS A 67 -11.36 6.47 1.12
C LYS A 67 -12.09 5.16 0.86
N LEU A 68 -11.36 4.04 0.85
CA LEU A 68 -11.95 2.71 0.66
C LEU A 68 -12.94 2.37 1.78
N SER A 69 -12.58 2.64 3.04
CA SER A 69 -13.47 2.41 4.17
C SER A 69 -14.74 3.24 4.07
N LYS A 70 -14.65 4.52 3.69
CA LYS A 70 -15.83 5.35 3.44
C LYS A 70 -16.72 4.76 2.35
N ILE A 71 -16.15 4.38 1.21
CA ILE A 71 -16.89 3.76 0.11
C ILE A 71 -17.59 2.48 0.57
N CYS A 72 -16.89 1.61 1.33
CA CYS A 72 -17.48 0.39 1.86
C CYS A 72 -18.63 0.69 2.83
N ASN A 73 -18.48 1.70 3.69
CA ASN A 73 -19.54 2.14 4.59
C ASN A 73 -20.77 2.65 3.84
N ASP A 74 -20.59 3.45 2.80
CA ASP A 74 -21.69 3.89 1.93
C ASP A 74 -22.38 2.69 1.28
N LEU A 75 -21.62 1.74 0.70
CA LEU A 75 -22.20 0.54 0.08
C LEU A 75 -23.06 -0.25 1.07
N ARG A 76 -22.58 -0.48 2.29
CA ARG A 76 -23.35 -1.17 3.34
C ARG A 76 -24.61 -0.41 3.74
N LEU A 77 -24.52 0.92 3.83
CA LEU A 77 -25.65 1.76 4.23
C LEU A 77 -26.73 1.77 3.14
N LEU A 78 -26.33 2.01 1.89
CA LEU A 78 -27.22 2.04 0.74
C LEU A 78 -27.86 0.67 0.47
N SER A 79 -27.16 -0.43 0.77
CA SER A 79 -27.70 -1.79 0.65
C SER A 79 -28.46 -2.29 1.89
N SER A 80 -28.62 -1.45 2.93
CA SER A 80 -29.33 -1.87 4.15
C SER A 80 -30.81 -2.13 3.87
N GLY A 81 -31.37 -3.19 4.42
CA GLY A 81 -32.74 -3.60 4.08
C GLY A 81 -33.02 -5.07 4.43
N PRO A 82 -34.02 -5.71 3.79
CA PRO A 82 -34.77 -5.26 2.61
C PRO A 82 -36.01 -4.39 2.90
N ARG A 83 -36.47 -4.31 4.16
CA ARG A 83 -37.70 -3.54 4.51
C ARG A 83 -37.48 -2.42 5.52
N ALA A 84 -36.41 -2.49 6.32
CA ALA A 84 -36.12 -1.58 7.41
C ALA A 84 -34.74 -0.90 7.23
N GLY A 85 -34.42 -0.50 6.01
CA GLY A 85 -33.18 0.20 5.63
C GLY A 85 -33.39 1.04 4.38
N PHE A 86 -32.31 1.53 3.76
CA PHE A 86 -32.38 2.36 2.55
C PHE A 86 -32.80 1.57 1.30
N GLY A 87 -32.18 0.40 1.07
CA GLY A 87 -32.51 -0.48 -0.05
C GLY A 87 -32.31 0.13 -1.44
N GLU A 88 -31.42 1.12 -1.58
CA GLU A 88 -31.20 1.84 -2.84
C GLU A 88 -30.40 1.01 -3.85
N ILE A 89 -29.54 0.11 -3.37
CA ILE A 89 -28.75 -0.80 -4.20
C ILE A 89 -28.83 -2.24 -3.68
N ASN A 90 -28.58 -3.19 -4.58
CA ASN A 90 -28.44 -4.61 -4.25
C ASN A 90 -26.99 -5.07 -4.44
N LEU A 91 -26.38 -5.60 -3.38
CA LEU A 91 -25.05 -6.18 -3.46
C LEU A 91 -25.12 -7.68 -3.79
N PRO A 92 -24.13 -8.25 -4.50
CA PRO A 92 -24.10 -9.68 -4.81
C PRO A 92 -24.15 -10.56 -3.54
N PRO A 93 -25.01 -11.59 -3.49
CA PRO A 93 -25.12 -12.47 -2.34
C PRO A 93 -24.00 -13.52 -2.34
N VAL A 94 -22.90 -13.23 -1.64
CA VAL A 94 -21.73 -14.12 -1.61
C VAL A 94 -21.84 -15.27 -0.59
N GLN A 95 -22.65 -15.11 0.46
CA GLN A 95 -22.90 -16.16 1.45
C GLN A 95 -24.22 -15.93 2.19
N ALA A 96 -24.74 -16.98 2.85
CA ALA A 96 -25.87 -16.86 3.77
C ALA A 96 -25.48 -15.97 4.97
N GLY A 97 -26.31 -14.97 5.26
CA GLY A 97 -26.06 -13.99 6.31
C GLY A 97 -26.45 -14.45 7.72
N SER A 98 -27.15 -15.57 7.85
CA SER A 98 -27.54 -16.15 9.13
C SER A 98 -27.98 -17.61 8.98
N SER A 99 -27.67 -18.44 9.97
CA SER A 99 -28.15 -19.82 10.05
C SER A 99 -29.64 -19.92 10.44
N ILE A 100 -30.21 -18.88 11.08
CA ILE A 100 -31.59 -18.89 11.60
C ILE A 100 -32.57 -18.07 10.76
N MET A 101 -32.09 -17.10 9.97
CA MET A 101 -32.95 -16.27 9.12
C MET A 101 -32.81 -16.68 7.65
N PRO A 102 -33.74 -17.51 7.12
CA PRO A 102 -33.70 -17.94 5.73
C PRO A 102 -33.71 -16.74 4.78
N GLY A 103 -32.84 -16.77 3.77
CA GLY A 103 -32.75 -15.73 2.76
C GLY A 103 -32.06 -14.43 3.21
N LYS A 104 -31.63 -14.31 4.48
CA LYS A 104 -30.81 -13.18 4.91
C LYS A 104 -29.44 -13.23 4.23
N VAL A 105 -29.00 -12.11 3.68
CA VAL A 105 -27.68 -11.90 3.08
C VAL A 105 -27.05 -10.66 3.71
N ASN A 106 -25.77 -10.73 4.07
CA ASN A 106 -25.02 -9.60 4.65
C ASN A 106 -24.00 -9.04 3.63
N PRO A 107 -23.64 -7.76 3.73
CA PRO A 107 -22.64 -7.14 2.85
C PRO A 107 -21.20 -7.48 3.29
N VAL A 108 -20.86 -8.77 3.33
CA VAL A 108 -19.61 -9.27 3.96
C VAL A 108 -18.33 -8.86 3.23
N ILE A 109 -18.40 -8.55 1.93
CA ILE A 109 -17.22 -8.08 1.18
C ILE A 109 -16.84 -6.65 1.63
N PRO A 110 -17.75 -5.65 1.62
CA PRO A 110 -17.48 -4.37 2.28
C PRO A 110 -17.09 -4.47 3.77
N GLU A 111 -17.60 -5.46 4.50
CA GLU A 111 -17.20 -5.68 5.90
C GLU A 111 -15.76 -6.16 6.03
N MET A 112 -15.29 -7.07 5.15
CA MET A 112 -13.91 -7.57 5.17
C MET A 112 -12.89 -6.50 4.78
N VAL A 113 -13.27 -5.56 3.91
CA VAL A 113 -12.39 -4.47 3.47
C VAL A 113 -12.21 -3.40 4.57
N ASN A 114 -13.14 -3.31 5.52
CA ASN A 114 -13.11 -2.37 6.65
C ASN A 114 -12.29 -2.90 7.82
#